data_AF-A0A7Y5R5R6-F1
#
_entry.id   AF-A0A7Y5R5R6-F1
#
_cell.length_a   1.000
_cell.length_b   1.000
_cell.length_c   1.000
_cell.angle_alpha   90.00
_cell.angle_beta   90.00
_cell.angle_gamma   90.00
#
_symmetry.space_group_name_H-M   'P 1'
#
loop_
_entity.id
_entity.type
_entity.pdbx_description
1 polymer ?
#
loop_
_entity_poly.entity_id
_entity_poly.type
_entity_poly.pdbx_seq_one_letter_code
_entity_poly.pdbx_strand_id
1 'polypeptide(L)' 'MTIQRIDNQIIITLPGSIDMEGVQRLVNYLLYKEATKDSKARQQDVDELAREANKQWWEENKHRFLPE' A
#
# COMPACT_ATOMS: atom_id res chain seq x y z
N MET A 1 19.02 -14.75 -8.65
CA MET A 1 17.66 -14.17 -8.69
C MET A 1 17.23 -14.14 -10.14
N THR A 2 16.04 -14.63 -10.45
CA THR A 2 15.54 -14.66 -11.83
C THR A 2 14.11 -14.18 -11.84
N ILE A 3 13.77 -13.35 -12.82
CA ILE A 3 12.40 -12.96 -13.11
C ILE A 3 12.07 -13.56 -14.47
N GLN A 4 11.05 -14.41 -14.51
CA GLN A 4 10.59 -15.05 -15.74
C GLN A 4 9.09 -14.84 -15.88
N ARG A 5 8.63 -14.68 -17.12
CA ARG A 5 7.20 -14.73 -17.44
C ARG A 5 6.95 -16.06 -18.15
N ILE A 6 6.08 -16.88 -17.55
CA ILE A 6 5.65 -18.15 -18.13
C ILE A 6 4.14 -18.09 -18.24
N ASP A 7 3.64 -18.23 -19.47
CA ASP A 7 2.24 -18.01 -19.83
C ASP A 7 1.73 -16.64 -19.30
N ASN A 8 0.73 -16.66 -18.43
CA ASN A 8 0.13 -15.49 -17.79
C ASN A 8 0.67 -15.21 -16.37
N GLN A 9 1.78 -15.82 -15.98
CA GLN A 9 2.34 -15.72 -14.63
C GLN A 9 3.75 -15.13 -14.63
N ILE A 10 4.08 -14.37 -13.58
CA ILE A 10 5.45 -13.89 -13.33
C ILE A 10 6.02 -14.73 -12.18
N ILE A 11 7.12 -15.42 -12.43
CA ILE A 11 7.86 -16.20 -11.44
C ILE A 11 9.10 -15.41 -11.03
N ILE A 12 9.21 -15.11 -9.73
CA ILE A 12 10.35 -14.41 -9.14
C ILE A 12 11.07 -15.38 -8.22
N THR A 13 12.29 -15.76 -8.57
CA THR A 13 13.13 -16.63 -7.75
C THR A 13 14.10 -15.78 -6.93
N LEU A 14 13.98 -15.86 -5.62
CA LEU A 14 14.79 -15.12 -4.65
C LEU A 14 15.62 -16.10 -3.80
N PRO A 15 16.86 -15.74 -3.41
CA PRO A 15 17.62 -16.54 -2.46
C PRO A 15 16.95 -16.52 -1.08
N GLY A 16 16.93 -17.66 -0.39
CA GLY A 16 16.27 -17.81 0.91
C GLY A 16 16.91 -17.00 2.06
N SER A 17 18.00 -16.29 1.81
CA SER A 17 18.63 -15.35 2.75
C SER A 17 17.95 -13.98 2.81
N ILE A 18 16.99 -13.71 1.93
CA ILE A 18 16.26 -12.44 1.92
C ILE A 18 15.24 -12.40 3.05
N ASP A 19 15.12 -11.22 3.67
CA ASP A 19 14.12 -10.95 4.69
C ASP A 19 12.69 -11.10 4.14
N MET A 20 11.89 -11.92 4.82
CA MET A 20 10.51 -12.21 4.46
C MET A 20 9.59 -11.01 4.62
N GLU A 21 9.89 -10.08 5.54
CA GLU A 21 9.08 -8.87 5.72
C GLU A 21 9.19 -7.96 4.49
N GLY A 22 10.40 -7.79 3.95
CA GLY A 22 10.66 -7.11 2.69
C GLY A 22 9.93 -7.75 1.51
N VAL A 23 9.95 -9.09 1.42
CA VAL A 23 9.23 -9.83 0.36
C VAL A 23 7.72 -9.64 0.48
N GLN A 24 7.16 -9.71 1.69
CA GLN A 24 5.74 -9.50 1.93
C GLN A 24 5.31 -8.08 1.53
N ARG A 25 6.12 -7.05 1.84
CA ARG A 25 5.87 -5.67 1.41
C ARG A 25 5.81 -5.55 -0.11
N LEU A 26 6.73 -6.20 -0.84
CA LEU A 26 6.74 -6.21 -2.30
C LEU A 26 5.47 -6.88 -2.86
N VAL A 27 5.09 -8.04 -2.32
CA VAL A 27 3.88 -8.76 -2.74
C VAL A 27 2.64 -7.90 -2.51
N ASN A 28 2.53 -7.27 -1.34
CA ASN A 28 1.41 -6.38 -1.02
C ASN A 28 1.32 -5.19 -1.98
N TYR A 29 2.46 -4.61 -2.38
CA TYR A 29 2.49 -3.52 -3.37
C TYR A 29 2.04 -3.98 -4.76
N LEU A 30 2.47 -5.16 -5.20
CA LEU A 30 2.04 -5.74 -6.49
C LEU A 30 0.54 -6.03 -6.49
N LEU A 31 0.01 -6.58 -5.38
CA LEU A 31 -1.43 -6.80 -5.20
C LEU A 31 -2.21 -5.49 -5.22
N TYR A 32 -1.72 -4.45 -4.54
CA TYR A 32 -2.32 -3.12 -4.58
C TYR A 32 -2.37 -2.56 -6.01
N LYS A 33 -1.27 -2.68 -6.77
CA LYS A 33 -1.22 -2.21 -8.16
C LYS A 33 -2.17 -2.99 -9.09
N GLU A 34 -2.28 -4.30 -8.90
CA GLU A 34 -3.22 -5.11 -9.68
C GLU A 34 -4.69 -4.79 -9.32
N ALA A 35 -5.00 -4.67 -8.02
CA ALA A 35 -6.34 -4.33 -7.55
C ALA A 35 -6.79 -2.92 -7.97
N THR A 36 -5.84 -2.00 -8.12
CA THR A 36 -6.09 -0.61 -8.56
C THR A 36 -5.91 -0.40 -10.05
N LYS A 37 -5.65 -1.45 -10.86
CA LYS A 37 -5.31 -1.28 -12.29
C LYS A 37 -6.40 -0.58 -13.11
N ASP A 38 -7.66 -0.79 -12.74
CA ASP A 38 -8.83 -0.20 -13.39
C ASP A 38 -9.35 1.03 -12.63
N SER A 39 -8.68 1.42 -11.54
CA SER A 39 -9.05 2.58 -10.75
C SER A 39 -8.82 3.86 -11.54
N LYS A 40 -9.89 4.62 -11.73
CA LYS A 40 -9.84 5.97 -12.32
C LYS A 40 -9.52 7.06 -11.29
N ALA A 41 -9.42 6.68 -10.01
CA ALA A 41 -9.07 7.61 -8.94
C ALA A 41 -7.63 8.08 -9.14
N ARG A 42 -7.45 9.40 -9.17
CA ARG A 42 -6.12 10.00 -9.20
C ARG A 42 -5.54 9.95 -7.80
N GLN A 43 -4.22 10.00 -7.69
CA GLN A 43 -3.53 10.09 -6.39
C GLN A 43 -4.08 11.25 -5.54
N GLN A 44 -4.41 12.38 -6.19
CA GLN A 44 -5.03 13.54 -5.56
C GLN A 44 -6.36 13.22 -4.85
N ASP A 45 -7.20 12.36 -5.46
CA ASP A 45 -8.50 12.00 -4.90
C ASP A 45 -8.31 11.11 -3.64
N VAL A 46 -7.28 10.26 -3.64
CA VAL A 46 -6.90 9.43 -2.49
C VAL A 46 -6.28 10.28 -1.36
N ASP A 47 -5.41 11.22 -1.71
CA ASP A 47 -4.76 12.12 -0.75
C ASP A 47 -5.78 13.05 -0.08
N GLU A 48 -6.77 13.53 -0.85
CA GLU A 48 -7.87 14.34 -0.34
C GLU A 48 -8.70 13.55 0.68
N LEU A 49 -9.09 12.32 0.34
CA LEU A 49 -9.81 11.43 1.25
C LEU A 49 -9.02 11.15 2.54
N ALA A 50 -7.72 10.86 2.42
CA ALA A 50 -6.87 10.60 3.58
C ALA A 50 -6.75 11.83 4.50
N ARG A 51 -6.64 13.02 3.91
CA ARG A 51 -6.57 14.28 4.65
C ARG A 51 -7.89 14.58 5.36
N GLU A 52 -9.03 14.34 4.71
CA GLU A 52 -10.35 14.50 5.32
C GLU A 52 -10.56 13.55 6.49
N ALA A 53 -10.24 12.26 6.30
CA ALA A 53 -10.33 11.26 7.36
C ALA A 53 -9.45 11.61 8.58
N ASN A 54 -8.20 12.01 8.33
CA ASN A 54 -7.30 12.45 9.39
C ASN A 54 -7.79 13.71 10.11
N LYS A 55 -8.31 14.69 9.36
CA LYS A 55 -8.87 15.92 9.93
C LYS A 55 -10.08 15.60 10.81
N GLN A 56 -11.01 14.78 10.31
CA GLN A 56 -12.18 14.37 11.08
C GLN A 56 -11.79 13.62 12.35
N TRP A 57 -10.90 12.63 12.23
CA TRP A 57 -10.40 11.90 13.38
C TRP A 57 -9.73 12.82 14.41
N TRP A 58 -8.91 13.78 13.95
CA TRP A 58 -8.26 14.75 14.83
C TRP A 58 -9.27 15.65 15.54
N GLU A 59 -10.25 16.21 14.84
CA GLU A 59 -11.29 17.04 15.45
C GLU A 59 -12.06 16.28 16.55
N GLU A 60 -12.37 15.01 16.30
CA GLU A 60 -13.05 14.14 17.26
C GLU A 60 -12.16 13.77 18.47
N ASN A 61 -10.84 13.65 18.28
CA ASN A 61 -9.94 13.08 19.29
C ASN A 61 -8.95 14.07 19.93
N LYS A 62 -8.83 15.32 19.44
CA LYS A 62 -7.84 16.31 19.92
C LYS A 62 -7.95 16.61 21.41
N HIS A 63 -9.16 16.52 21.98
CA HIS A 63 -9.41 16.69 23.42
C HIS A 63 -8.68 15.65 24.28
N ARG A 64 -8.26 14.51 23.71
CA ARG A 64 -7.49 13.47 24.40
C ARG A 64 -6.01 13.80 24.49
N PHE A 65 -5.54 14.77 23.72
CA PHE A 65 -4.12 15.06 23.51
C PHE A 65 -3.73 16.50 23.90
N LEU A 66 -4.70 17.41 24.04
CA LEU A 66 -4.47 18.77 24.48
C LEU A 66 -4.95 18.95 25.93
N PRO A 67 -4.10 19.48 26.85
CA PRO A 67 -4.53 19.84 28.20
C PRO A 67 -5.50 21.03 28.17
N GLU A 68 -6.37 21.12 29.19
CA GLU A 68 -7.35 22.22 29.37
C GLU A 68 -6.71 23.61 29.47
#